data_AF-A0A968Y1B6-F1
#
_entry.id   AF-A0A968Y1B6-F1
#
_cell.length_a   1.000
_cell.length_b   1.000
_cell.length_c   1.000
_cell.angle_alpha   90.00
_cell.angle_beta   90.00
_cell.angle_gamma   90.00
#
_symmetry.space_group_name_H-M   'P 1'
#
loop_
_entity.id
_entity.type
_entity.pdbx_description
1 polymer ?
#
loop_
_entity_poly.entity_id
_entity_poly.type
_entity_poly.pdbx_seq_one_letter_code
_entity_poly.pdbx_strand_id
1 'polypeptide(L)'
;MEGRRKKEEGRRKREEGRGKKEEGRRKREGCQLSTIRASTGASPLPQVNCQLSIIKMLFTLNIKLLGGFCLSHAGRPVIGITTERLKALLAYLVLHRDIPQTRQRLAFQFWEDSTEVQARTNLRRELHHLRQGLPDADRLLLADAKTLQWNPRRAFRAGCG
;
A
#
# COMPACT_ATOMS: atom_id res chain seq x y z
N MET A 1 -29.84 43.16 -18.68
CA MET A 1 -29.49 42.24 -17.58
C MET A 1 -28.34 41.37 -18.02
N GLU A 2 -27.19 42.03 -18.06
CA GLU A 2 -25.83 41.55 -18.29
C GLU A 2 -25.45 40.55 -17.19
N GLY A 3 -25.37 39.25 -17.48
CA GLY A 3 -25.08 38.23 -16.45
C GLY A 3 -24.39 36.97 -16.93
N ARG A 4 -24.03 36.91 -18.22
CA ARG A 4 -23.12 35.90 -18.78
C ARG A 4 -21.74 36.56 -18.91
N ARG A 5 -20.65 35.86 -18.54
CA ARG A 5 -19.20 36.16 -18.82
C ARG A 5 -18.25 36.48 -17.65
N LYS A 6 -18.31 35.79 -16.49
CA LYS A 6 -17.19 35.86 -15.51
C LYS A 6 -16.83 34.53 -14.83
N LYS A 7 -16.77 33.42 -15.57
CA LYS A 7 -16.39 32.12 -14.99
C LYS A 7 -15.50 31.28 -15.90
N GLU A 8 -14.41 31.84 -16.44
CA GLU A 8 -13.46 31.05 -17.23
C GLU A 8 -12.06 31.67 -17.41
N GLU A 9 -11.39 32.17 -16.37
CA GLU A 9 -9.99 32.61 -16.53
C GLU A 9 -9.21 32.60 -15.20
N GLY A 10 -8.52 31.50 -14.90
CA GLY A 10 -7.70 31.39 -13.69
C GLY A 10 -6.91 30.09 -13.53
N ARG A 11 -6.76 29.31 -14.61
CA ARG A 11 -6.20 27.94 -14.59
C ARG A 11 -4.89 27.78 -15.37
N ARG A 12 -4.05 28.81 -15.45
CA ARG A 12 -2.76 28.74 -16.15
C ARG A 12 -1.77 29.74 -15.56
N LYS A 13 -0.93 29.30 -14.61
CA LYS A 13 0.43 29.83 -14.34
C LYS A 13 1.05 29.11 -13.13
N ARG A 14 2.31 28.71 -13.30
CA ARG A 14 3.25 28.08 -12.32
C ARG A 14 3.39 26.56 -12.39
N GLU A 15 3.69 26.10 -13.59
CA GLU A 15 4.43 24.87 -13.83
C GLU A 15 5.68 25.29 -14.64
N GLU A 16 6.75 25.73 -13.96
CA GLU A 16 8.08 25.95 -14.55
C GLU A 16 9.11 26.34 -13.46
N GLY A 17 10.15 25.53 -13.29
CA GLY A 17 11.22 25.73 -12.30
C GLY A 17 11.99 24.43 -12.08
N ARG A 18 12.63 23.89 -13.11
CA ARG A 18 14.02 24.19 -13.53
C ARG A 18 15.03 23.66 -12.52
N GLY A 19 15.55 22.46 -12.82
CA GLY A 19 16.59 21.78 -12.07
C GLY A 19 17.95 22.51 -12.04
N LYS A 20 18.71 22.20 -11.00
CA LYS A 20 20.15 22.43 -10.81
C LYS A 20 20.68 21.12 -10.22
N LYS A 21 21.33 20.23 -10.97
CA LYS A 21 22.78 20.19 -11.30
C LYS A 21 23.67 20.58 -10.12
N GLU A 22 24.24 19.57 -9.48
CA GLU A 22 25.56 19.67 -8.85
C GLU A 22 26.23 18.28 -8.85
N GLU A 23 27.12 18.08 -9.84
CA GLU A 23 27.96 16.90 -10.00
C GLU A 23 29.39 17.30 -9.63
N GLY A 24 29.84 16.85 -8.45
CA GLY A 24 31.14 17.14 -7.88
C GLY A 24 32.18 16.08 -8.27
N ARG A 25 33.18 16.53 -9.02
CA ARG A 25 34.26 15.76 -9.64
C ARG A 25 35.50 15.65 -8.73
N ARG A 26 35.95 14.41 -8.50
CA ARG A 26 37.34 13.88 -8.35
C ARG A 26 38.33 14.51 -7.35
N LYS A 27 38.86 13.63 -6.48
CA LYS A 27 40.29 13.42 -6.09
C LYS A 27 40.29 12.41 -4.91
N ARG A 28 41.14 11.40 -4.70
CA ARG A 28 42.47 10.90 -5.13
C ARG A 28 42.47 9.38 -4.84
N GLU A 29 42.99 8.51 -5.73
CA GLU A 29 44.34 7.92 -5.67
C GLU A 29 44.75 7.35 -4.31
N GLY A 30 44.93 6.02 -4.26
CA GLY A 30 45.48 5.31 -3.11
C GLY A 30 45.25 3.79 -3.12
N CYS A 31 45.54 3.10 -4.22
CA CYS A 31 45.57 1.64 -4.26
C CYS A 31 46.97 1.19 -3.81
N GLN A 32 47.11 0.82 -2.52
CA GLN A 32 48.26 0.06 -2.06
C GLN A 32 47.82 -1.39 -1.88
N LEU A 33 48.23 -2.23 -2.83
CA LEU A 33 48.28 -3.67 -2.66
C LEU A 33 49.24 -3.96 -1.50
N SER A 34 48.73 -4.51 -0.40
CA SER A 34 49.53 -5.32 0.51
C SER A 34 48.96 -6.73 0.55
N THR A 35 49.71 -7.61 -0.09
CA THR A 35 49.65 -9.06 -0.01
C THR A 35 49.69 -9.50 1.45
N ILE A 36 48.65 -10.18 1.93
CA ILE A 36 48.75 -10.98 3.16
C ILE A 36 48.28 -12.40 2.87
N ARG A 37 49.18 -13.33 3.19
CA ARG A 37 49.11 -14.79 3.03
C ARG A 37 47.90 -15.41 3.70
N ALA A 38 47.41 -16.47 3.06
CA ALA A 38 46.57 -17.47 3.68
C ALA A 38 47.26 -18.11 4.91
N SER A 39 46.51 -18.26 6.00
CA SER A 39 46.77 -19.30 6.99
C SER A 39 45.45 -19.88 7.49
N THR A 40 45.32 -21.16 7.21
CA THR A 40 44.43 -22.20 7.73
C THR A 40 44.09 -22.06 9.21
N GLY A 41 42.83 -22.32 9.58
CA GLY A 41 42.47 -22.60 10.96
C GLY A 41 40.97 -22.58 11.29
N ALA A 42 40.35 -23.76 11.25
CA ALA A 42 39.25 -24.22 12.11
C ALA A 42 37.86 -23.54 12.07
N SER A 43 36.85 -24.33 11.65
CA SER A 43 35.41 -24.22 11.93
C SER A 43 35.10 -24.23 13.47
N PRO A 44 33.84 -24.10 13.96
CA PRO A 44 32.55 -23.90 13.28
C PRO A 44 31.62 -22.84 13.94
N LEU A 45 30.70 -22.23 13.19
CA LEU A 45 29.42 -21.77 13.74
C LEU A 45 28.27 -21.94 12.72
N PRO A 46 27.22 -22.71 13.05
CA PRO A 46 26.00 -22.81 12.26
C PRO A 46 25.00 -21.79 12.79
N GLN A 47 25.00 -20.57 12.27
CA GLN A 47 23.91 -19.62 12.52
C GLN A 47 23.59 -18.88 11.23
N VAL A 48 22.85 -19.55 10.36
CA VAL A 48 22.05 -18.88 9.32
C VAL A 48 20.97 -18.06 10.01
N ASN A 49 21.38 -16.89 10.47
CA ASN A 49 20.61 -15.70 10.85
C ASN A 49 19.07 -15.86 10.80
N CYS A 50 18.51 -16.55 11.81
CA CYS A 50 17.07 -16.70 12.04
C CYS A 50 16.42 -15.40 12.52
N GLN A 51 17.14 -14.27 12.57
CA GLN A 51 16.60 -12.97 12.96
C GLN A 51 15.45 -12.51 12.04
N LEU A 52 15.35 -13.08 10.83
CA LEU A 52 14.25 -12.83 9.90
C LEU A 52 12.92 -13.48 10.34
N SER A 53 12.95 -14.47 11.24
CA SER A 53 11.79 -15.21 11.74
C SER A 53 10.97 -14.39 12.74
N ILE A 54 11.63 -13.59 13.59
CA ILE A 54 10.95 -12.79 14.63
C ILE A 54 10.21 -11.60 14.00
N ILE A 55 10.81 -10.94 13.00
CA ILE A 55 10.17 -9.80 12.30
C ILE A 55 9.00 -10.26 11.42
N LYS A 56 9.08 -11.45 10.81
CA LYS A 56 7.95 -12.05 10.06
C LYS A 56 6.75 -12.37 10.96
N MET A 57 6.97 -12.70 12.24
CA MET A 57 5.88 -13.01 13.19
C MET A 57 5.12 -11.76 13.67
N LEU A 58 5.79 -10.62 13.82
CA LEU A 58 5.19 -9.39 14.36
C LEU A 58 4.25 -8.66 13.40
N PHE A 59 4.26 -9.01 12.12
CA PHE A 59 3.42 -8.37 11.10
C PHE A 59 2.36 -9.32 10.52
N THR A 60 1.83 -10.20 11.37
CA THR A 60 0.77 -11.13 10.99
C THR A 60 -0.58 -10.41 10.97
N LEU A 61 -1.09 -10.13 9.77
CA LEU A 61 -2.48 -9.71 9.58
C LEU A 61 -3.36 -10.96 9.48
N ASN A 62 -4.38 -11.07 10.33
CA ASN A 62 -5.37 -12.13 10.29
C ASN A 62 -6.72 -11.55 9.88
N ILE A 63 -7.35 -12.19 8.89
CA ILE A 63 -8.64 -11.78 8.35
C ILE A 63 -9.57 -12.99 8.41
N LYS A 64 -10.69 -12.85 9.11
CA LYS A 64 -11.81 -13.79 9.07
C LYS A 64 -12.95 -13.15 8.31
N LEU A 65 -13.41 -13.84 7.27
CA LEU A 65 -14.51 -13.40 6.42
C LEU A 65 -15.78 -14.27 6.61
N LEU A 66 -15.62 -15.49 7.12
CA LEU A 66 -16.68 -16.47 7.32
C LEU A 66 -17.02 -16.56 8.81
N GLY A 67 -18.30 -16.67 9.15
CA GLY A 67 -18.77 -16.72 10.55
C GLY A 67 -18.69 -15.37 11.29
N GLY A 68 -18.41 -14.29 10.57
CA GLY A 68 -18.28 -12.93 11.10
C GLY A 68 -16.99 -12.25 10.61
N PHE A 69 -17.07 -10.95 10.32
CA PHE A 69 -15.90 -10.19 9.92
C PHE A 69 -15.01 -9.89 11.14
N CYS A 70 -13.78 -10.42 11.13
CA CYS A 70 -12.78 -10.09 12.15
C CYS A 70 -11.45 -9.76 11.47
N LEU A 71 -10.85 -8.65 11.89
CA LEU A 71 -9.54 -8.23 11.44
C LEU A 71 -8.65 -8.06 12.66
N SER A 72 -7.48 -8.68 12.66
CA SER A 72 -6.48 -8.47 13.70
C SER A 72 -5.08 -8.31 13.12
N HIS A 73 -4.30 -7.47 13.77
CA HIS A 73 -2.95 -7.14 13.39
C HIS A 73 -2.02 -7.36 14.57
N ALA A 74 -1.04 -8.26 14.42
CA ALA A 74 -0.14 -8.64 15.50
C ALA A 74 -0.89 -9.07 16.79
N GLY A 75 -2.01 -9.79 16.62
CA GLY A 75 -2.86 -10.24 17.73
C GLY A 75 -3.82 -9.20 18.30
N ARG A 76 -3.77 -7.93 17.85
CA ARG A 76 -4.69 -6.87 18.31
C ARG A 76 -5.85 -6.71 17.32
N PRO A 77 -7.11 -6.66 17.78
CA PRO A 77 -8.25 -6.43 16.90
C PRO A 77 -8.17 -5.04 16.27
N VAL A 78 -8.47 -4.97 14.98
CA VAL A 78 -8.56 -3.72 14.22
C VAL A 78 -10.02 -3.30 14.19
N ILE A 79 -10.34 -2.25 14.94
CA ILE A 79 -11.72 -1.76 15.12
C ILE A 79 -12.13 -0.66 14.13
N GLY A 80 -11.20 -0.16 13.32
CA GLY A 80 -11.45 0.95 12.39
C GLY A 80 -12.31 0.59 11.17
N ILE A 81 -12.62 -0.70 10.97
CA ILE A 81 -13.44 -1.19 9.87
C ILE A 81 -14.84 -1.54 10.39
N THR A 82 -15.68 -0.52 10.53
CA THR A 82 -16.97 -0.63 11.24
C THR A 82 -18.15 -0.91 10.31
N THR A 83 -18.20 -0.27 9.13
CA THR A 83 -19.34 -0.36 8.22
C THR A 83 -19.32 -1.66 7.41
N GLU A 84 -20.50 -2.24 7.16
CA GLU A 84 -20.62 -3.45 6.34
C GLU A 84 -20.07 -3.26 4.93
N ARG A 85 -20.22 -2.06 4.37
CA ARG A 85 -19.69 -1.73 3.04
C ARG A 85 -18.16 -1.70 3.02
N LEU A 86 -17.54 -1.17 4.07
CA LEU A 86 -16.09 -1.12 4.19
C LEU A 86 -15.50 -2.52 4.40
N LYS A 87 -16.17 -3.36 5.21
CA LYS A 87 -15.85 -4.79 5.38
C LYS A 87 -15.95 -5.53 4.05
N ALA A 88 -17.03 -5.34 3.30
CA ALA A 88 -17.24 -5.97 2.01
C ALA A 88 -16.21 -5.53 0.96
N LEU A 89 -15.86 -4.24 0.92
CA LEU A 89 -14.80 -3.73 0.04
C LEU A 89 -13.45 -4.37 0.37
N LEU A 90 -13.09 -4.45 1.65
CA LEU A 90 -11.85 -5.09 2.07
C LEU A 90 -11.85 -6.58 1.74
N ALA A 91 -12.93 -7.29 2.04
CA ALA A 91 -13.09 -8.70 1.73
C ALA A 91 -12.92 -8.97 0.22
N TYR A 92 -13.54 -8.14 -0.62
CA TYR A 92 -13.42 -8.21 -2.07
C TYR A 92 -11.97 -8.05 -2.54
N LEU A 93 -11.25 -7.04 -2.03
CA LEU A 93 -9.85 -6.80 -2.41
C LEU A 93 -8.93 -7.95 -1.97
N VAL A 94 -9.19 -8.52 -0.80
CA VAL A 94 -8.43 -9.65 -0.25
C VAL A 94 -8.68 -10.92 -1.06
N LEU A 95 -9.93 -11.17 -1.47
CA LEU A 95 -10.30 -12.32 -2.30
C LEU A 95 -9.73 -12.21 -3.72
N HIS A 96 -9.70 -10.99 -4.27
CA HIS A 96 -9.15 -10.70 -5.61
C HIS A 96 -7.71 -10.16 -5.56
N ARG A 97 -6.91 -10.58 -4.57
CA ARG A 97 -5.54 -10.09 -4.34
C ARG A 97 -4.61 -10.17 -5.56
N ASP A 98 -4.81 -11.14 -6.44
CA ASP A 98 -3.90 -11.40 -7.55
C ASP A 98 -4.18 -10.52 -8.78
N ILE A 99 -5.34 -9.84 -8.81
CA ILE A 99 -5.77 -9.05 -9.97
C ILE A 99 -6.07 -7.61 -9.55
N PRO A 100 -5.40 -6.59 -10.14
CA PRO A 100 -5.75 -5.19 -9.94
C PRO A 100 -7.20 -4.92 -10.35
N GLN A 101 -7.98 -4.30 -9.47
CA GLN A 101 -9.38 -3.96 -9.73
C GLN A 101 -9.49 -2.51 -10.19
N THR A 102 -10.25 -2.24 -11.26
CA THR A 102 -10.46 -0.86 -11.69
C THR A 102 -11.36 -0.14 -10.70
N ARG A 103 -11.05 1.12 -10.43
CA ARG A 103 -11.86 1.96 -9.54
C ARG A 103 -13.27 2.16 -10.07
N GLN A 104 -13.43 2.18 -11.40
CA GLN A 104 -14.74 2.27 -12.04
C GLN A 104 -15.58 1.02 -11.76
N ARG A 105 -15.01 -0.19 -11.94
CA ARG A 105 -15.72 -1.45 -11.66
C ARG A 105 -16.12 -1.54 -10.20
N LEU A 106 -15.20 -1.23 -9.27
CA LEU A 106 -15.52 -1.21 -7.83
C LEU A 106 -16.61 -0.18 -7.50
N ALA A 107 -16.58 1.00 -8.12
CA ALA A 107 -17.60 2.01 -7.90
C ALA A 107 -19.00 1.50 -8.30
N PHE A 108 -19.13 0.89 -9.48
CA PHE A 108 -20.42 0.34 -9.91
C PHE A 108 -20.85 -0.88 -9.09
N GLN A 109 -19.94 -1.78 -8.74
CA GLN A 109 -20.26 -3.00 -8.01
C GLN A 109 -20.80 -2.75 -6.60
N PHE A 110 -20.30 -1.71 -5.92
CA PHE A 110 -20.71 -1.40 -4.55
C PHE A 110 -21.82 -0.35 -4.50
N TRP A 111 -21.96 0.52 -5.51
CA TRP A 111 -22.96 1.58 -5.57
C TRP A 111 -23.79 1.53 -6.84
N GLU A 112 -24.48 0.41 -7.05
CA GLU A 112 -25.27 0.12 -8.25
C GLU A 112 -26.36 1.18 -8.51
N ASP A 113 -26.98 1.72 -7.46
CA ASP A 113 -28.05 2.74 -7.56
C ASP A 113 -27.54 4.17 -7.76
N SER A 114 -26.22 4.38 -7.76
CA SER A 114 -25.62 5.72 -7.85
C SER A 114 -25.16 6.04 -9.26
N THR A 115 -25.22 7.32 -9.63
CA THR A 115 -24.56 7.79 -10.87
C THR A 115 -23.05 7.51 -10.80
N GLU A 116 -22.38 7.35 -11.96
CA GLU A 116 -20.93 7.07 -11.99
C GLU A 116 -20.11 8.09 -11.16
N VAL A 117 -20.46 9.37 -11.26
CA VAL A 117 -19.76 10.44 -10.54
C VAL A 117 -19.91 10.28 -9.02
N GLN A 118 -21.13 9.96 -8.55
CA GLN A 118 -21.40 9.70 -7.13
C GLN A 118 -20.73 8.41 -6.67
N ALA A 119 -20.83 7.33 -7.43
CA ALA A 119 -20.21 6.04 -7.11
C ALA A 119 -18.69 6.17 -6.93
N ARG A 120 -18.00 6.89 -7.85
CA ARG A 120 -16.56 7.17 -7.72
C ARG A 120 -16.23 8.05 -6.52
N THR A 121 -17.09 9.01 -6.20
CA THR A 121 -16.91 9.88 -5.02
C THR A 121 -17.05 9.07 -3.74
N ASN A 122 -18.05 8.19 -3.66
CA ASN A 122 -18.25 7.29 -2.53
C ASN A 122 -17.08 6.30 -2.41
N LEU A 123 -16.59 5.73 -3.50
CA LEU A 123 -15.40 4.87 -3.48
C LEU A 123 -14.16 5.60 -2.94
N ARG A 124 -13.97 6.88 -3.27
CA ARG A 124 -12.86 7.67 -2.69
C ARG A 124 -13.02 7.83 -1.19
N ARG A 125 -14.23 8.10 -0.70
CA ARG A 125 -14.54 8.22 0.74
C ARG A 125 -14.32 6.90 1.46
N GLU A 126 -14.84 5.80 0.95
CA GLU A 126 -14.63 4.47 1.56
C GLU A 126 -13.16 4.07 1.54
N LEU A 127 -12.43 4.33 0.46
CA LEU A 127 -10.99 4.06 0.43
C LEU A 127 -10.24 4.90 1.47
N HIS A 128 -10.66 6.14 1.71
CA HIS A 128 -10.07 6.97 2.76
C HIS A 128 -10.36 6.35 4.15
N HIS A 129 -11.60 5.97 4.43
CA HIS A 129 -11.95 5.29 5.68
C HIS A 129 -11.18 3.97 5.84
N LEU A 130 -11.00 3.21 4.76
CA LEU A 130 -10.24 1.95 4.76
C LEU A 130 -8.78 2.20 5.15
N ARG A 131 -8.18 3.28 4.63
CA ARG A 131 -6.81 3.66 4.97
C ARG A 131 -6.65 4.12 6.40
N GLN A 132 -7.65 4.80 6.95
CA GLN A 132 -7.65 5.20 8.36
C GLN A 132 -7.87 4.01 9.30
N GLY A 133 -8.67 3.04 8.88
CA GLY A 133 -8.99 1.87 9.69
C GLY A 133 -7.94 0.76 9.66
N LEU A 134 -7.13 0.68 8.61
CA LEU A 134 -6.09 -0.36 8.47
C LEU A 134 -4.73 0.08 9.02
N PRO A 135 -4.06 -0.75 9.83
CA PRO A 135 -2.66 -0.52 10.18
C PRO A 135 -1.79 -0.69 8.93
N ASP A 136 -0.83 0.21 8.71
CA ASP A 136 0.07 0.18 7.55
C ASP A 136 -0.68 0.09 6.20
N ALA A 137 -1.82 0.78 6.07
CA ALA A 137 -2.69 0.69 4.89
C ALA A 137 -1.96 0.90 3.56
N ASP A 138 -0.98 1.82 3.51
CA ASP A 138 -0.20 2.10 2.30
C ASP A 138 0.68 0.92 1.86
N ARG A 139 1.04 0.03 2.78
CA ARG A 139 1.77 -1.21 2.48
C ARG A 139 0.82 -2.35 2.14
N LEU A 140 -0.40 -2.34 2.68
CA LEU A 140 -1.42 -3.37 2.44
C LEU A 140 -2.17 -3.15 1.13
N LEU A 141 -2.39 -1.90 0.72
CA LEU A 141 -3.21 -1.52 -0.43
C LEU A 141 -2.38 -0.75 -1.46
N LEU A 142 -2.26 -1.33 -2.65
CA LEU A 142 -1.75 -0.65 -3.82
C LEU A 142 -2.92 0.10 -4.46
N ALA A 143 -2.95 1.43 -4.34
CA ALA A 143 -3.91 2.24 -5.06
C ALA A 143 -3.20 3.19 -6.02
N ASP A 144 -3.59 3.09 -7.28
CA ASP A 144 -3.22 4.00 -8.35
C ASP A 144 -4.42 4.93 -8.65
N ALA A 145 -4.24 5.88 -9.55
CA ALA A 145 -5.27 6.73 -10.11
C ALA A 145 -6.43 5.93 -10.71
N LYS A 146 -6.15 4.75 -11.30
CA LYS A 146 -7.15 3.93 -12.01
C LYS A 146 -7.47 2.59 -11.34
N THR A 147 -6.56 2.04 -10.55
CA THR A 147 -6.69 0.70 -9.98
C THR A 147 -6.57 0.69 -8.46
N LEU A 148 -7.13 -0.34 -7.86
CA LEU A 148 -7.02 -0.65 -6.45
C LEU A 148 -6.78 -2.15 -6.31
N GLN A 149 -5.79 -2.54 -5.52
CA GLN A 149 -5.42 -3.93 -5.31
C GLN A 149 -4.93 -4.13 -3.88
N TRP A 150 -5.23 -5.30 -3.30
CA TRP A 150 -4.46 -5.78 -2.16
C TRP A 150 -3.01 -6.03 -2.60
N ASN A 151 -2.02 -5.60 -1.83
CA ASN A 151 -0.62 -5.81 -2.17
C ASN A 151 -0.31 -7.32 -2.21
N PRO A 152 -0.02 -7.91 -3.39
CA PRO A 152 0.17 -9.35 -3.50
C PRO A 152 1.43 -9.84 -2.78
N ARG A 153 2.41 -8.94 -2.52
CA ARG A 153 3.62 -9.23 -1.74
C ARG A 153 3.33 -9.34 -0.25
N ARG A 154 2.15 -8.89 0.20
CA ARG A 154 1.77 -8.90 1.60
C ARG A 154 0.95 -10.14 1.93
N ALA A 155 1.54 -11.02 2.73
CA ALA A 155 0.84 -12.14 3.31
C ALA A 155 -0.19 -11.71 4.37
N PHE A 156 -1.29 -12.43 4.42
CA PHE A 156 -2.25 -12.43 5.51
C PHE A 156 -2.64 -13.89 5.82
N ARG A 157 -3.10 -14.15 7.03
CA ARG A 157 -3.75 -15.42 7.38
C ARG A 157 -5.25 -15.26 7.20
N ALA A 158 -5.85 -16.07 6.33
CA ALA A 158 -7.29 -16.28 6.32
C ALA A 158 -7.63 -17.24 7.46
N GLY A 159 -8.44 -16.81 8.43
CA GLY A 159 -9.00 -17.71 9.42
C GLY A 159 -10.30 -18.31 8.90
N CYS A 160 -10.38 -19.63 8.87
CA CYS A 160 -11.66 -20.34 8.78
C CYS A 160 -12.27 -20.34 10.18
N GLY A 161 -13.56 -20.00 10.28
CA GLY A 161 -14.34 -20.15 11.50
C GLY A 161 -14.54 -21.61 11.85
#